data_AF-A0A4R5CIZ8-F1
#
_entry.id   AF-A0A4R5CIZ8-F1
#
_cell.length_a   1.000
_cell.length_b   1.000
_cell.length_c   1.000
_cell.angle_alpha   90.00
_cell.angle_beta   90.00
_cell.angle_gamma   90.00
#
_symmetry.space_group_name_H-M   'P 1'
#
loop_
_entity.id
_entity.type
_entity.pdbx_description
1 polymer ?
#
loop_
_entity_poly.entity_id
_entity_poly.type
_entity_poly.pdbx_seq_one_letter_code
_entity_poly.pdbx_strand_id
1 'polypeptide(L)'
;MGKTIYEIIQDWHELHKNGTITEQEFNLKKQELLNIEKRKSEDQQKQTINDKIEFEKSKSFFKNMIFYTIGSICVALLLIYFYNRNSNSNQLESEDDTIGIMENDTILGNYIVDADNSNLVHFYEEPDFSTEKKAYFSTKDTVYVSKIENGFGYVRFLNSKGQKSIGWLQLEKMIYCEECMD
;
A
#
# COMPACT_ATOMS: atom_id res chain seq x y z
N MET A 1 14.99 7.79 17.94
CA MET A 1 13.80 7.54 17.10
C MET A 1 12.59 7.55 18.01
N GLY A 2 11.55 8.31 17.69
CA GLY A 2 10.29 8.23 18.42
C GLY A 2 9.55 6.95 18.03
N LYS A 3 8.78 6.38 18.96
CA LYS A 3 7.93 5.23 18.67
C LYS A 3 6.90 5.59 17.59
N THR A 4 6.63 4.67 16.67
CA THR A 4 5.55 4.84 15.70
C THR A 4 4.19 4.75 16.39
N ILE A 5 3.14 5.31 15.79
CA ILE A 5 1.78 5.19 16.35
C ILE A 5 1.35 3.72 16.48
N TYR A 6 1.81 2.85 15.57
CA TYR A 6 1.51 1.42 15.61
C TYR A 6 2.22 0.71 16.76
N GLU A 7 3.48 1.06 17.05
CA GLU A 7 4.19 0.57 18.25
C GLU A 7 3.48 1.02 19.53
N ILE A 8 2.96 2.25 19.56
CA ILE A 8 2.18 2.74 20.70
C ILE A 8 0.88 1.95 20.84
N ILE A 9 0.14 1.70 19.75
CA ILE A 9 -1.09 0.89 19.79
C ILE A 9 -0.78 -0.53 20.28
N GLN A 10 0.36 -1.10 19.87
CA GLN A 10 0.82 -2.42 20.32
C GLN A 10 1.10 -2.44 21.83
N ASP A 11 1.84 -1.46 22.36
CA ASP A 11 2.07 -1.35 23.81
C ASP A 11 0.73 -1.27 24.57
N TRP A 12 -0.23 -0.49 24.06
CA TRP A 12 -1.56 -0.36 24.66
C TRP A 12 -2.37 -1.65 24.58
N HIS A 13 -2.19 -2.44 23.52
CA HIS A 13 -2.84 -3.74 23.39
C HIS A 13 -2.30 -4.73 24.43
N GLU A 14 -1.00 -4.71 24.72
CA GLU A 14 -0.42 -5.51 25.81
C GLU A 14 -0.98 -5.11 27.18
N LEU A 15 -1.18 -3.81 27.43
CA LEU A 15 -1.81 -3.33 28.66
C LEU A 15 -3.27 -3.79 28.79
N HIS A 16 -4.02 -3.79 27.68
CA HIS A 16 -5.38 -4.33 27.65
C HIS A 16 -5.41 -5.82 27.96
N LYS A 17 -4.53 -6.60 27.30
CA LYS A 17 -4.40 -8.05 27.50
C LYS A 17 -4.06 -8.40 28.96
N ASN A 18 -3.28 -7.56 29.62
CA ASN A 18 -2.93 -7.73 31.02
C ASN A 18 -4.02 -7.24 31.99
N GLY A 19 -5.18 -6.81 31.48
CA GLY A 19 -6.30 -6.29 32.27
C GLY A 19 -6.00 -4.95 32.97
N THR A 20 -4.96 -4.23 32.53
CA THR A 20 -4.55 -2.96 33.12
C THR A 20 -5.45 -1.80 32.68
N ILE A 21 -6.01 -1.92 31.47
CA ILE A 21 -6.96 -0.96 30.91
C ILE A 21 -8.19 -1.71 30.40
N THR A 22 -9.32 -1.02 30.36
CA THR A 22 -10.56 -1.56 29.81
C THR A 22 -10.56 -1.50 28.28
N GLU A 23 -11.38 -2.34 27.64
CA GLU A 23 -11.56 -2.34 26.18
C GLU A 23 -12.02 -0.96 25.67
N GLN A 24 -12.91 -0.29 26.42
CA GLN A 24 -13.41 1.03 26.06
C GLN A 24 -12.29 2.09 26.05
N GLU A 25 -11.38 2.04 27.03
CA GLU A 25 -10.22 2.94 27.09
C GLU A 25 -9.24 2.66 25.95
N PHE A 26 -8.99 1.39 25.64
CA PHE A 26 -8.15 1.00 24.52
C PHE A 26 -8.73 1.51 23.18
N ASN A 27 -10.01 1.27 22.92
CA ASN A 27 -10.67 1.66 21.68
C ASN A 27 -10.73 3.19 21.51
N LEU A 28 -11.01 3.92 22.59
CA LEU A 28 -10.97 5.37 22.58
C LEU A 28 -9.57 5.88 22.21
N LYS A 29 -8.53 5.36 22.86
CA LYS A 29 -7.15 5.77 22.61
C LYS A 29 -6.67 5.42 21.20
N LYS A 30 -7.03 4.23 20.73
CA LYS A 30 -6.76 3.79 19.36
C LYS A 30 -7.36 4.76 18.33
N GLN A 31 -8.63 5.15 18.51
CA GLN A 31 -9.27 6.11 17.61
C GLN A 31 -8.62 7.50 17.65
N GLU A 32 -8.24 7.99 18.83
CA GLU A 32 -7.50 9.26 18.95
C GLU A 32 -6.19 9.23 18.16
N LEU A 33 -5.39 8.16 18.33
CA LEU A 33 -4.11 8.00 17.66
C LEU A 33 -4.26 7.90 16.14
N LEU A 34 -5.23 7.13 15.66
CA LEU A 34 -5.50 7.01 14.22
C LEU A 34 -5.98 8.34 13.61
N ASN A 35 -6.79 9.11 14.34
CA ASN A 35 -7.22 10.44 13.89
C ASN A 35 -6.06 11.43 13.80
N ILE A 36 -5.08 11.34 14.70
CA ILE A 36 -3.86 12.16 14.63
C ILE A 36 -3.07 11.82 13.36
N GLU A 37 -2.89 10.54 13.06
CA GLU A 37 -2.16 10.12 11.85
C GLU A 37 -2.89 10.52 10.58
N LYS A 38 -4.22 10.39 10.56
CA LYS A 38 -5.05 10.85 9.43
C LYS A 38 -4.92 12.35 9.18
N ARG A 39 -4.90 13.18 10.24
CA ARG A 39 -4.69 14.62 10.08
C ARG A 39 -3.30 14.92 9.53
N LYS A 40 -2.29 14.20 10.02
CA LYS A 40 -0.91 14.35 9.54
C LYS A 40 -0.77 13.96 8.06
N SER A 41 -1.44 12.89 7.62
CA SER A 41 -1.45 12.48 6.21
C SER A 41 -2.25 13.44 5.33
N GLU A 42 -3.38 13.98 5.81
CA GLU A 42 -4.14 15.02 5.12
C GLU A 42 -3.34 16.32 4.95
N ASP A 43 -2.58 16.73 5.98
CA ASP A 43 -1.72 17.91 5.92
C ASP A 43 -0.53 17.69 4.97
N GLN A 44 0.07 16.50 5.00
CA GLN A 44 1.10 16.10 4.02
C GLN A 44 0.53 16.04 2.59
N GLN A 45 -0.70 15.57 2.42
CA GLN A 45 -1.35 15.51 1.11
C GLN A 45 -1.67 16.92 0.59
N LYS A 46 -2.14 17.85 1.45
CA LYS A 46 -2.31 19.27 1.09
C LYS A 46 -0.99 19.92 0.69
N GLN A 47 0.08 19.61 1.41
CA GLN A 47 1.42 20.08 1.06
C GLN A 47 1.87 19.51 -0.29
N THR A 48 1.66 18.21 -0.52
CA THR A 48 1.96 17.55 -1.79
C THR A 48 1.13 18.11 -2.95
N ILE A 49 -0.14 18.47 -2.72
CA ILE A 49 -1.00 19.12 -3.72
C ILE A 49 -0.47 20.52 -4.04
N ASN A 50 -0.08 21.30 -3.04
CA ASN A 50 0.54 22.62 -3.27
C ASN A 50 1.87 22.49 -4.04
N ASP A 51 2.72 21.55 -3.67
CA ASP A 51 3.98 21.27 -4.37
C ASP A 51 3.73 20.79 -5.81
N LYS A 52 2.67 20.00 -6.03
CA LYS A 52 2.25 19.53 -7.36
C LYS A 52 1.68 20.66 -8.22
N ILE A 53 0.97 21.62 -7.63
CA ILE A 53 0.49 22.83 -8.33
C ILE A 53 1.68 23.70 -8.74
N GLU A 54 2.68 23.86 -7.87
CA GLU A 54 3.91 24.60 -8.19
C GLU A 54 4.74 23.86 -9.25
N PHE A 55 4.79 22.53 -9.20
CA PHE A 55 5.40 21.68 -10.22
C PHE A 55 4.66 21.70 -11.57
N GLU A 56 3.33 21.71 -11.61
CA GLU A 56 2.56 21.86 -12.85
C GLU A 56 2.82 23.22 -13.51
N LYS A 57 2.99 24.28 -12.71
CA LYS A 57 3.38 25.60 -13.18
C LYS A 57 4.78 25.59 -13.80
N SER A 58 5.74 24.87 -13.22
CA SER A 58 7.08 24.69 -13.81
C SER A 58 7.06 23.80 -15.05
N LYS A 59 6.22 22.76 -15.09
CA LYS A 59 6.06 21.84 -16.24
C LYS A 59 5.53 22.55 -17.49
N SER A 60 4.69 23.58 -17.34
CA SER A 60 4.30 24.46 -18.45
C SER A 60 5.49 25.21 -19.05
N PHE A 61 6.42 25.69 -18.21
CA PHE A 61 7.68 26.29 -18.67
C PHE A 61 8.60 25.27 -19.36
N PHE A 62 8.68 24.04 -18.85
CA PHE A 62 9.52 22.99 -19.46
C PHE A 62 9.00 22.45 -20.78
N LYS A 63 7.68 22.45 -21.05
CA LYS A 63 7.15 22.01 -22.36
C LYS A 63 7.73 22.81 -23.53
N ASN A 64 7.85 24.12 -23.37
CA ASN A 64 8.46 24.97 -24.39
C ASN A 64 9.96 24.69 -24.54
N MET A 65 10.66 24.39 -23.45
CA MET A 65 12.08 24.00 -23.47
C MET A 65 12.29 22.62 -24.12
N ILE A 66 11.40 21.67 -23.85
CA ILE A 66 11.43 20.31 -24.39
C ILE A 66 11.28 20.30 -25.92
N PHE A 67 10.45 21.16 -26.50
CA PHE A 67 10.36 21.26 -27.97
C PHE A 67 11.69 21.70 -28.61
N TYR A 68 12.43 22.63 -27.99
CA TYR A 68 13.75 23.04 -28.49
C TYR A 68 14.81 21.95 -28.30
N THR A 69 14.81 21.25 -27.16
CA THR A 69 15.76 20.15 -26.93
C THR A 69 15.45 18.95 -27.82
N ILE A 70 14.17 18.57 -28.00
CA ILE A 70 13.77 17.50 -28.92
C ILE A 70 14.14 17.87 -30.36
N GLY A 71 13.92 19.11 -30.79
CA GLY A 71 14.37 19.57 -32.11
C GLY A 71 15.88 19.40 -32.30
N SER A 72 16.67 19.85 -31.32
CA SER A 72 18.14 19.71 -31.36
C SER A 72 18.60 18.25 -31.31
N ILE A 73 17.95 17.42 -30.51
CA ILE A 73 18.26 15.99 -30.37
C ILE A 73 17.85 15.24 -31.64
N CYS A 74 16.70 15.54 -32.25
CA CYS A 74 16.31 14.94 -33.53
C CYS A 74 17.31 15.27 -34.64
N VAL A 75 17.82 16.50 -34.70
CA VAL A 75 18.88 16.86 -35.66
C VAL A 75 20.17 16.10 -35.37
N ALA A 76 20.60 16.03 -34.12
CA ALA A 76 21.78 15.26 -33.72
C ALA A 76 21.62 13.75 -33.96
N LEU A 77 20.45 13.18 -33.66
CA LEU A 77 20.11 11.78 -33.90
C LEU A 77 19.98 11.47 -35.39
N LEU A 78 19.51 12.40 -36.23
CA LEU A 78 19.54 12.22 -37.68
C LEU A 78 20.99 12.15 -38.18
N LEU A 79 21.89 13.01 -37.66
CA LEU A 79 23.32 12.95 -37.98
C LEU A 79 23.96 11.66 -37.50
N ILE A 80 23.69 11.25 -36.25
CA ILE A 80 24.17 9.99 -35.67
C ILE A 80 23.57 8.78 -36.38
N TYR A 81 22.31 8.81 -36.79
CA TYR A 81 21.65 7.73 -37.52
C TYR A 81 22.24 7.58 -38.93
N PHE A 82 22.52 8.67 -39.65
CA PHE A 82 23.27 8.60 -40.89
C PHE A 82 24.67 8.00 -40.69
N TYR A 83 25.29 8.26 -39.54
CA TYR A 83 26.60 7.71 -39.17
C TYR A 83 26.54 6.22 -38.76
N ASN A 84 25.56 5.84 -37.94
CA ASN A 84 25.39 4.50 -37.36
C ASN A 84 24.57 3.54 -38.22
N ARG A 85 23.84 4.00 -39.24
CA ARG A 85 23.17 3.11 -40.23
C ARG A 85 24.16 2.27 -41.05
N ASN A 86 25.47 2.44 -40.83
CA ASN A 86 26.54 1.55 -41.27
C ASN A 86 26.92 0.44 -40.25
N SER A 87 26.20 0.29 -39.13
CA SER A 87 26.51 -0.75 -38.12
C SER A 87 25.23 -1.30 -37.48
N ASN A 88 24.98 -2.57 -37.77
CA ASN A 88 23.79 -3.36 -37.54
C ASN A 88 23.29 -3.50 -36.07
N SER A 89 21.96 -3.45 -35.96
CA SER A 89 20.99 -4.43 -35.41
C SER A 89 21.12 -5.08 -34.00
N ASN A 90 19.99 -4.96 -33.27
CA ASN A 90 19.31 -5.92 -32.36
C ASN A 90 19.99 -6.22 -31.00
N GLN A 91 19.32 -6.46 -29.86
CA GLN A 91 17.95 -6.91 -29.53
C GLN A 91 17.67 -6.69 -28.02
N LEU A 92 16.37 -6.57 -27.65
CA LEU A 92 15.79 -6.64 -26.29
C LEU A 92 15.93 -8.03 -25.63
N GLU A 93 15.91 -8.09 -24.28
CA GLU A 93 14.87 -8.67 -23.37
C GLU A 93 15.53 -9.79 -22.54
N SER A 94 15.11 -10.25 -21.36
CA SER A 94 13.92 -10.04 -20.52
C SER A 94 14.24 -10.40 -19.05
N GLU A 95 13.25 -10.10 -18.21
CA GLU A 95 13.04 -10.36 -16.78
C GLU A 95 12.87 -11.86 -16.44
N ASP A 96 13.20 -12.25 -15.20
CA ASP A 96 13.10 -13.59 -14.62
C ASP A 96 12.32 -13.54 -13.29
N ASP A 97 11.39 -14.48 -13.13
CA ASP A 97 10.33 -14.55 -12.12
C ASP A 97 10.65 -15.70 -11.14
N THR A 98 10.71 -15.43 -9.83
CA THR A 98 11.07 -16.46 -8.83
C THR A 98 10.00 -16.65 -7.75
N ILE A 99 9.57 -17.91 -7.65
CA ILE A 99 8.52 -18.46 -6.79
C ILE A 99 9.02 -18.58 -5.33
N GLY A 100 8.34 -17.90 -4.40
CA GLY A 100 8.66 -17.85 -2.96
C GLY A 100 7.99 -18.94 -2.09
N ILE A 101 8.80 -19.50 -1.19
CA ILE A 101 8.60 -20.64 -0.29
C ILE A 101 7.74 -20.24 0.94
N MET A 102 6.87 -21.14 1.40
CA MET A 102 5.91 -20.93 2.50
C MET A 102 6.61 -20.86 3.89
N GLU A 103 6.63 -19.68 4.50
CA GLU A 103 7.09 -19.44 5.87
C GLU A 103 6.02 -19.79 6.92
N ASN A 104 6.48 -20.17 8.11
CA ASN A 104 5.68 -20.58 9.26
C ASN A 104 5.03 -19.34 9.91
N ASP A 105 3.90 -18.91 9.36
CA ASP A 105 3.17 -17.69 9.74
C ASP A 105 2.72 -17.71 11.20
N THR A 106 3.33 -16.85 12.04
CA THR A 106 2.84 -16.57 13.39
C THR A 106 1.54 -15.77 13.28
N ILE A 107 0.43 -16.30 13.80
CA ILE A 107 -0.88 -15.62 13.71
C ILE A 107 -0.91 -14.46 14.72
N LEU A 108 -1.16 -13.24 14.24
CA LEU A 108 -1.25 -12.02 15.05
C LEU A 108 -2.66 -11.80 15.61
N GLY A 109 -3.69 -12.14 14.84
CA GLY A 109 -5.09 -12.05 15.29
C GLY A 109 -6.12 -12.16 14.18
N ASN A 110 -7.39 -12.18 14.58
CA ASN A 110 -8.54 -12.23 13.69
C ASN A 110 -9.14 -10.84 13.50
N TYR A 111 -9.59 -10.56 12.28
CA TYR A 111 -10.19 -9.29 11.90
C TYR A 111 -11.41 -9.52 11.02
N ILE A 112 -12.38 -8.62 11.08
CA ILE A 112 -13.50 -8.55 10.14
C ILE A 112 -13.17 -7.47 9.12
N VAL A 113 -13.20 -7.82 7.83
CA VAL A 113 -13.02 -6.86 6.75
C VAL A 113 -14.28 -6.00 6.63
N ASP A 114 -14.15 -4.67 6.65
CA ASP A 114 -15.28 -3.74 6.48
C ASP A 114 -15.55 -3.48 4.99
N ALA A 115 -15.93 -4.55 4.28
CA ALA A 115 -16.32 -4.51 2.88
C ALA A 115 -17.83 -4.73 2.70
N ASP A 116 -18.39 -4.10 1.67
CA ASP A 116 -19.75 -4.34 1.20
C ASP A 116 -19.84 -4.14 -0.33
N ASN A 117 -21.05 -4.29 -0.89
CA ASN A 117 -21.27 -4.15 -2.34
C ASN A 117 -20.98 -2.74 -2.90
N SER A 118 -20.92 -1.73 -2.04
CA SER A 118 -20.63 -0.33 -2.38
C SER A 118 -19.19 0.10 -2.03
N ASN A 119 -18.52 -0.63 -1.14
CA ASN A 119 -17.16 -0.37 -0.69
C ASN A 119 -16.34 -1.67 -0.73
N LEU A 120 -15.67 -1.90 -1.85
CA LEU A 120 -14.79 -3.06 -2.04
C LEU A 120 -13.45 -2.83 -1.34
N VAL A 121 -12.93 -3.87 -0.69
CA VAL A 121 -11.61 -3.82 -0.05
C VAL A 121 -10.63 -4.67 -0.85
N HIS A 122 -9.71 -4.01 -1.53
CA HIS A 122 -8.76 -4.64 -2.44
C HIS A 122 -7.54 -5.23 -1.71
N PHE A 123 -7.02 -6.33 -2.24
CA PHE A 123 -5.72 -6.88 -1.86
C PHE A 123 -4.59 -6.10 -2.52
N TYR A 124 -3.42 -6.10 -1.89
CA TYR A 124 -2.17 -5.55 -2.39
C TYR A 124 -1.10 -6.65 -2.44
N GLU A 125 -0.15 -6.54 -3.37
CA GLU A 125 0.95 -7.50 -3.51
C GLU A 125 2.06 -7.26 -2.48
N GLU A 126 2.32 -5.99 -2.19
CA GLU A 126 3.22 -5.50 -1.15
C GLU A 126 2.45 -4.59 -0.19
N PRO A 127 2.98 -4.24 1.00
CA PRO A 127 2.35 -3.27 1.90
C PRO A 127 2.53 -1.82 1.38
N ASP A 128 2.09 -1.58 0.14
CA ASP A 128 2.23 -0.34 -0.63
C ASP A 128 0.97 -0.11 -1.49
N PHE A 129 0.41 1.11 -1.43
CA PHE A 129 -0.79 1.52 -2.16
C PHE A 129 -0.69 1.44 -3.69
N SER A 130 0.51 1.42 -4.26
CA SER A 130 0.74 1.31 -5.71
C SER A 130 0.64 -0.12 -6.24
N THR A 131 0.58 -1.13 -5.36
CA THR A 131 0.60 -2.56 -5.70
C THR A 131 -0.79 -3.23 -5.63
N GLU A 132 -1.85 -2.46 -5.87
CA GLU A 132 -3.23 -2.94 -5.79
C GLU A 132 -3.52 -4.09 -6.77
N LYS A 133 -4.14 -5.14 -6.26
CA LYS A 133 -4.57 -6.32 -7.01
C LYS A 133 -6.04 -6.21 -7.36
N LYS A 134 -6.42 -6.94 -8.42
CA LYS A 134 -7.82 -7.09 -8.84
C LYS A 134 -8.67 -7.93 -7.89
N ALA A 135 -8.05 -8.64 -6.94
CA ALA A 135 -8.77 -9.41 -5.93
C ALA A 135 -9.26 -8.49 -4.82
N TYR A 136 -10.49 -8.68 -4.34
CA TYR A 136 -11.10 -7.86 -3.30
C TYR A 136 -12.11 -8.65 -2.47
N PHE A 137 -12.45 -8.11 -1.31
CA PHE A 137 -13.63 -8.46 -0.55
C PHE A 137 -14.80 -7.56 -0.94
N SER A 138 -15.99 -8.16 -1.04
CA SER A 138 -17.27 -7.46 -1.23
C SER A 138 -18.24 -7.72 -0.07
N THR A 139 -17.79 -8.42 0.96
CA THR A 139 -18.58 -8.91 2.09
C THR A 139 -17.77 -8.78 3.38
N LYS A 140 -18.48 -8.73 4.50
CA LYS A 140 -17.87 -8.70 5.85
C LYS A 140 -17.42 -10.09 6.25
N ASP A 141 -16.23 -10.46 5.80
CA ASP A 141 -15.62 -11.76 6.10
C ASP A 141 -14.58 -11.64 7.23
N THR A 142 -14.49 -12.70 8.03
CA THR A 142 -13.41 -12.86 9.02
C THR A 142 -12.14 -13.33 8.31
N VAL A 143 -11.03 -12.68 8.61
CA VAL A 143 -9.71 -12.94 8.06
C VAL A 143 -8.67 -13.11 9.14
N TYR A 144 -7.64 -13.90 8.83
CA TYR A 144 -6.49 -14.15 9.68
C TYR A 144 -5.33 -13.26 9.24
N VAL A 145 -4.83 -12.42 10.15
CA VAL A 145 -3.66 -11.57 9.92
C VAL A 145 -2.44 -12.21 10.59
N SER A 146 -1.38 -12.49 9.82
CA SER A 146 -0.12 -13.05 10.35
C SER A 146 1.03 -12.05 10.40
N LYS A 147 0.92 -10.91 9.71
CA LYS A 147 1.94 -9.85 9.73
C LYS A 147 1.29 -8.49 9.57
N ILE A 148 1.82 -7.46 10.22
CA ILE A 148 1.40 -6.05 10.00
C ILE A 148 2.64 -5.24 9.62
N GLU A 149 2.57 -4.50 8.52
CA GLU A 149 3.67 -3.69 7.98
C GLU A 149 3.11 -2.48 7.22
N ASN A 150 3.67 -1.28 7.43
CA ASN A 150 3.29 -0.03 6.75
C ASN A 150 1.78 0.28 6.69
N GLY A 151 1.01 -0.11 7.73
CA GLY A 151 -0.44 0.10 7.77
C GLY A 151 -1.26 -0.95 7.02
N PHE A 152 -0.62 -2.05 6.59
CA PHE A 152 -1.27 -3.19 5.96
C PHE A 152 -1.13 -4.43 6.86
N GLY A 153 -2.16 -5.28 6.86
CA GLY A 153 -2.13 -6.62 7.41
C GLY A 153 -1.98 -7.65 6.30
N TYR A 154 -1.03 -8.58 6.43
CA TYR A 154 -0.91 -9.72 5.54
C TYR A 154 -1.98 -10.75 5.89
N VAL A 155 -2.85 -11.02 4.93
CA VAL A 155 -4.05 -11.82 5.10
C VAL A 155 -3.98 -13.07 4.25
N ARG A 156 -4.36 -14.19 4.87
CA ARG A 156 -4.68 -15.44 4.19
C ARG A 156 -6.18 -15.71 4.35
N PHE A 157 -6.90 -15.67 3.25
CA PHE A 157 -8.33 -15.93 3.22
C PHE A 157 -8.64 -17.20 2.45
N LEU A 158 -9.58 -17.99 2.97
CA LEU A 158 -10.12 -19.17 2.32
C LEU A 158 -11.63 -18.99 2.23
N ASN A 159 -12.17 -18.85 1.02
CA ASN A 159 -13.62 -18.71 0.86
C ASN A 159 -14.35 -20.05 1.06
N SER A 160 -15.68 -20.02 1.12
CA SER A 160 -16.53 -21.21 1.26
C SER A 160 -16.39 -22.23 0.11
N LYS A 161 -15.80 -21.83 -1.02
CA LYS A 161 -15.49 -22.70 -2.16
C LYS A 161 -14.08 -23.29 -2.11
N GLY A 162 -13.33 -23.04 -1.04
CA GLY A 162 -11.94 -23.49 -0.87
C GLY A 162 -10.91 -22.71 -1.69
N GLN A 163 -11.28 -21.54 -2.24
CA GLN A 163 -10.33 -20.70 -2.96
C GLN A 163 -9.51 -19.89 -1.96
N LYS A 164 -8.18 -20.00 -2.07
CA LYS A 164 -7.23 -19.30 -1.23
C LYS A 164 -6.83 -17.99 -1.89
N SER A 165 -6.99 -16.89 -1.16
CA SER A 165 -6.46 -15.58 -1.52
C SER A 165 -5.42 -15.17 -0.49
N ILE A 166 -4.31 -14.62 -0.97
CA ILE A 166 -3.23 -14.13 -0.12
C ILE A 166 -2.82 -12.75 -0.63
N GLY A 167 -2.60 -11.83 0.32
CA GLY A 167 -2.07 -10.51 0.05
C GLY A 167 -2.20 -9.59 1.25
N TRP A 168 -1.84 -8.34 1.03
CA TRP A 168 -1.90 -7.28 2.02
C TRP A 168 -3.24 -6.56 1.94
N LEU A 169 -3.85 -6.26 3.09
CA LEU A 169 -5.05 -5.44 3.20
C LEU A 169 -4.77 -4.22 4.06
N GLN A 170 -5.37 -3.09 3.73
CA GLN A 170 -5.26 -1.89 4.56
C GLN A 170 -5.88 -2.14 5.94
N LEU A 171 -5.11 -1.89 6.99
CA LEU A 171 -5.53 -2.13 8.37
C LEU A 171 -6.72 -1.25 8.77
N GLU A 172 -6.84 -0.06 8.18
CA GLU A 172 -8.00 0.84 8.39
C GLU A 172 -9.33 0.28 7.86
N LYS A 173 -9.29 -0.70 6.96
CA LYS A 173 -10.47 -1.39 6.41
C LYS A 173 -10.81 -2.67 7.19
N MET A 174 -10.19 -2.87 8.35
CA MET A 174 -10.34 -4.07 9.15
C MET A 174 -10.64 -3.75 10.61
N ILE A 175 -11.56 -4.51 11.21
CA ILE A 175 -11.98 -4.38 12.60
C ILE A 175 -11.46 -5.59 13.36
N TYR A 176 -10.67 -5.38 14.42
CA TYR A 176 -10.17 -6.48 15.25
C TYR A 176 -11.34 -7.22 15.92
N CYS A 177 -11.31 -8.55 15.92
CA CYS A 177 -12.35 -9.38 16.51
C CYS A 177 -11.72 -10.53 17.32
N GLU A 178 -11.81 -10.45 18.65
CA GLU A 178 -11.29 -11.48 19.55
C GLU A 178 -12.18 -12.73 19.56
N GLU A 179 -13.50 -12.54 19.50
CA GLU A 179 -14.51 -13.60 19.63
C GLU A 179 -14.84 -14.32 18.31
N CYS A 180 -14.22 -13.96 17.18
CA CYS A 180 -14.49 -14.59 15.88
C CYS A 180 -13.84 -15.98 15.70
N MET A 181 -13.44 -16.65 16.79
CA MET A 181 -12.99 -18.03 16.79
C MET A 181 -14.18 -18.95 17.09
N ASP A 182 -14.88 -19.38 16.05
CA ASP A 182 -15.83 -20.50 16.11
C ASP A 182 -15.11 -21.85 15.91
#